data_AF-A0A820MGU6-F1
#
_entry.id   AF-A0A820MGU6-F1
#
_cell.length_a   1.000
_cell.length_b   1.000
_cell.length_c   1.000
_cell.angle_alpha   90.00
_cell.angle_beta   90.00
_cell.angle_gamma   90.00
#
_symmetry.space_group_name_H-M   'P 1'
#
loop_
_entity.id
_entity.type
_entity.pdbx_description
1 polymer ?
#
loop_
_entity_poly.entity_id
_entity_poly.type
_entity_poly.pdbx_seq_one_letter_code
_entity_poly.pdbx_strand_id
1 'polypeptide(L)'
;MDSVPFTERRNALTMNIDADAIGDAADRLHECNMEVFNGYENYKGLSDDDFLNKLDQLVILVKGILQNEKGIIVISGCGTSGRIGFLATVSS
;
A
#
# COMPACT_ATOMS: atom_id res chain seq x y z
N MET A 1 15.26 -1.36 20.53
CA MET A 1 14.64 -0.35 19.64
C MET A 1 15.30 -0.51 18.29
N ASP A 2 14.59 -1.03 17.30
CA ASP A 2 15.11 -1.08 15.94
C ASP A 2 15.20 0.36 15.41
N SER A 3 16.40 0.79 15.05
CA SER A 3 16.70 2.17 14.62
C SER A 3 16.28 2.48 13.18
N VAL A 4 15.81 1.47 12.44
CA VAL A 4 15.47 1.58 11.02
C VAL A 4 13.94 1.62 10.84
N PRO A 5 13.40 2.66 10.17
CA PRO A 5 11.98 2.74 9.82
C PRO A 5 11.53 1.50 9.05
N PHE A 6 10.29 1.05 9.27
CA PHE A 6 9.77 -0.18 8.68
C PHE A 6 10.00 -0.29 7.16
N THR A 7 9.71 0.79 6.42
CA THR A 7 9.85 0.86 4.96
C THR A 7 11.30 0.81 4.46
N GLU A 8 12.27 0.97 5.35
CA GLU A 8 13.72 0.95 5.05
C GLU A 8 14.38 -0.36 5.56
N ARG A 9 13.60 -1.28 6.11
CA ARG A 9 14.09 -2.59 6.58
C ARG A 9 14.24 -3.55 5.40
N ARG A 10 15.10 -4.55 5.60
CA ARG A 10 15.23 -5.69 4.68
C ARG A 10 14.03 -6.61 4.85
N ASN A 11 13.51 -7.14 3.75
CA ASN A 11 12.52 -8.21 3.78
C ASN A 11 13.23 -9.56 3.94
N ALA A 12 12.75 -10.40 4.86
CA ALA A 12 13.31 -11.72 5.12
C ALA A 12 13.27 -12.65 3.89
N LEU A 13 12.28 -12.50 3.01
CA LEU A 13 12.10 -13.32 1.81
C LEU A 13 13.19 -13.09 0.76
N THR A 14 13.78 -11.90 0.73
CA THR A 14 14.67 -11.44 -0.36
C THR A 14 16.12 -11.22 0.09
N MET A 15 16.56 -11.87 1.17
CA MET A 15 17.90 -11.68 1.72
C MET A 15 19.04 -12.01 0.76
N ASN A 16 18.79 -12.88 -0.23
CA ASN A 16 19.77 -13.32 -1.23
C ASN A 16 19.24 -13.15 -2.67
N ILE A 17 18.36 -12.17 -2.91
CA ILE A 17 17.70 -11.99 -4.22
C ILE A 17 18.67 -11.73 -5.37
N ASP A 18 19.87 -11.24 -5.07
CA ASP A 18 20.96 -11.01 -6.01
C ASP A 18 21.63 -12.29 -6.52
N ALA A 19 21.45 -13.41 -5.81
CA ALA A 19 22.00 -14.71 -6.17
C ALA A 19 20.97 -15.69 -6.75
N ASP A 20 19.68 -15.32 -6.74
CA ASP A 20 18.60 -16.18 -7.23
C ASP A 20 18.59 -16.30 -8.75
N ALA A 21 18.09 -17.44 -9.26
CA ALA A 21 17.70 -17.53 -10.65
C ALA A 21 16.50 -16.59 -10.92
N ILE A 22 16.31 -16.18 -12.17
CA ILE A 22 15.26 -15.20 -12.54
C ILE A 22 13.85 -15.66 -12.09
N GLY A 23 13.55 -16.95 -12.21
CA GLY A 23 12.28 -17.52 -11.76
C GLY A 23 12.09 -17.39 -10.25
N ASP A 24 13.09 -17.83 -9.48
CA ASP A 24 13.06 -17.77 -8.01
C ASP A 24 12.96 -16.33 -7.51
N ALA A 25 13.67 -15.38 -8.14
CA ALA A 25 13.56 -13.96 -7.81
C ALA A 25 12.16 -13.41 -8.07
N ALA A 26 11.52 -13.80 -9.18
CA ALA A 26 10.16 -13.40 -9.50
C ALA A 26 9.15 -13.97 -8.50
N ASP A 27 9.32 -15.23 -8.09
CA ASP A 27 8.47 -15.90 -7.11
C ASP A 27 8.59 -15.21 -5.74
N ARG A 28 9.80 -14.89 -5.28
CA ARG A 28 9.99 -14.12 -4.04
C ARG A 28 9.35 -12.73 -4.09
N LEU A 29 9.47 -12.02 -5.22
CA LEU A 29 8.82 -10.72 -5.39
C LEU A 29 7.29 -10.84 -5.39
N HIS A 30 6.76 -11.94 -5.94
CA HIS A 30 5.34 -12.25 -5.84
C HIS A 30 4.92 -12.46 -4.38
N GLU A 31 5.69 -13.24 -3.59
CA GLU A 31 5.43 -13.43 -2.16
C GLU A 31 5.47 -12.10 -1.39
N CYS A 32 6.45 -11.23 -1.64
CA CYS A 32 6.49 -9.87 -1.08
C CYS A 32 5.22 -9.06 -1.40
N ASN A 33 4.66 -9.19 -2.60
CA ASN A 33 3.41 -8.51 -2.94
C ASN A 33 2.23 -9.07 -2.14
N MET A 34 2.24 -10.37 -1.82
CA MET A 34 1.17 -10.99 -1.03
C MET A 34 1.18 -10.52 0.43
N GLU A 35 2.34 -10.12 0.97
CA GLU A 35 2.45 -9.57 2.32
C GLU A 35 1.66 -8.25 2.51
N VAL A 36 1.41 -7.50 1.43
CA VAL A 36 0.52 -6.32 1.48
C VAL A 36 -0.89 -6.72 1.94
N PHE A 37 -1.39 -7.87 1.47
CA PHE A 37 -2.73 -8.35 1.80
C PHE A 37 -2.75 -9.16 3.09
N ASN A 38 -1.77 -10.04 3.25
CA ASN A 38 -1.71 -11.01 4.34
C ASN A 38 -1.10 -10.42 5.63
N GLY A 39 -0.42 -9.28 5.54
CA GLY A 39 0.36 -8.71 6.63
C GLY A 39 1.81 -9.19 6.61
N TYR A 40 2.62 -8.56 7.44
CA TYR A 40 4.05 -8.84 7.58
C TYR A 40 4.48 -8.68 9.04
N GLU A 41 5.13 -9.70 9.60
CA GLU A 41 5.51 -9.75 11.01
C GLU A 41 4.31 -9.46 11.94
N ASN A 42 4.37 -8.35 12.69
CA ASN A 42 3.33 -7.92 13.62
C ASN A 42 2.40 -6.86 13.01
N TYR A 43 2.52 -6.59 11.70
CA TYR A 43 1.70 -5.63 10.97
C TYR A 43 0.59 -6.34 10.21
N LYS A 44 -0.63 -5.87 10.43
CA LYS A 44 -1.85 -6.31 9.76
C LYS A 44 -1.83 -5.90 8.28
N GLY A 45 -2.25 -6.80 7.40
CA GLY A 45 -2.40 -6.53 5.97
C GLY A 45 -3.70 -5.80 5.64
N LEU A 46 -3.91 -5.54 4.35
CA LEU A 46 -5.11 -4.86 3.86
C LEU A 46 -6.41 -5.67 4.05
N SER A 47 -6.30 -6.98 4.27
CA SER A 47 -7.46 -7.85 4.53
C SER A 47 -7.89 -7.92 5.99
N ASP A 48 -7.23 -7.17 6.89
CA ASP A 48 -7.59 -7.14 8.31
C ASP A 48 -8.86 -6.31 8.56
N ASP A 49 -9.73 -6.81 9.45
CA ASP A 49 -11.01 -6.18 9.77
C ASP A 49 -10.86 -4.73 10.27
N ASP A 50 -9.81 -4.40 11.04
CA ASP A 50 -9.62 -3.03 11.52
C ASP A 50 -9.28 -2.08 10.36
N PHE A 51 -8.56 -2.58 9.34
CA PHE A 51 -8.27 -1.81 8.14
C PHE A 51 -9.55 -1.60 7.31
N LEU A 52 -10.31 -2.67 7.07
CA LEU A 52 -11.54 -2.63 6.30
C LEU A 52 -12.59 -1.71 6.93
N ASN A 53 -12.75 -1.76 8.26
CA ASN A 53 -13.65 -0.87 9.00
C ASN A 53 -13.27 0.61 8.85
N LYS A 54 -11.97 0.94 8.85
CA LYS A 54 -11.52 2.32 8.62
C LYS A 54 -11.75 2.75 7.17
N LEU A 55 -11.57 1.83 6.23
CA LEU A 55 -11.84 2.09 4.82
C LEU A 55 -13.32 2.39 4.58
N ASP A 56 -14.24 1.64 5.21
CA ASP A 56 -15.67 1.90 5.13
C ASP A 56 -16.04 3.30 5.64
N GLN A 57 -15.44 3.72 6.77
CA GLN A 57 -15.63 5.08 7.30
C GLN A 57 -15.11 6.15 6.33
N LEU A 58 -13.96 5.92 5.70
CA LEU A 58 -13.41 6.82 4.69
C LEU A 58 -14.34 6.93 3.47
N VAL A 59 -14.91 5.81 3.00
CA VAL A 59 -15.86 5.80 1.88
C VAL A 59 -17.10 6.65 2.19
N ILE A 60 -17.64 6.56 3.41
CA ILE A 60 -18.79 7.39 3.84
C ILE A 60 -18.41 8.88 3.80
N LEU A 61 -17.22 9.24 4.30
CA LEU A 61 -16.73 10.61 4.27
C LEU A 61 -16.59 11.13 2.83
N VAL A 62 -15.93 10.34 1.97
CA VAL A 62 -15.70 10.67 0.56
C VAL A 62 -17.03 10.85 -0.18
N LYS A 63 -18.00 9.97 0.06
CA LYS A 63 -19.35 10.10 -0.51
C LYS A 63 -20.01 11.43 -0.14
N GLY A 64 -19.90 11.85 1.12
CA GLY A 64 -20.44 13.14 1.57
C GLY A 64 -19.80 14.34 0.85
N ILE A 65 -18.50 14.27 0.57
CA ILE A 65 -17.78 15.31 -0.17
C ILE A 65 -18.23 15.32 -1.63
N LEU A 66 -18.33 14.16 -2.28
CA LEU A 66 -18.76 14.04 -3.68
C LEU A 66 -20.20 14.50 -3.91
N GLN A 67 -21.06 14.42 -2.90
CA GLN A 67 -22.45 14.90 -2.96
C GLN A 67 -22.59 16.41 -2.76
N ASN A 68 -21.51 17.11 -2.38
CA ASN A 68 -21.51 18.55 -2.19
C ASN A 68 -21.03 19.26 -3.46
N GLU A 69 -21.79 20.22 -3.98
CA GLU A 69 -21.43 20.99 -5.20
C GLU A 69 -20.08 21.70 -5.10
N LYS A 70 -19.63 22.03 -3.88
CA LYS A 70 -18.34 22.68 -3.61
C LYS A 70 -17.32 21.72 -3.00
N GLY A 71 -17.62 20.43 -2.95
CA GLY A 71 -16.74 19.39 -2.41
C GLY A 71 -15.53 19.18 -3.33
N ILE A 72 -14.34 19.07 -2.72
CA ILE A 72 -13.09 18.82 -3.44
C ILE A 72 -12.31 17.77 -2.67
N ILE A 73 -11.79 16.77 -3.38
CA ILE A 73 -10.86 15.77 -2.86
C ILE A 73 -9.50 16.05 -3.48
N VAL A 74 -8.49 16.23 -2.64
CA VAL A 74 -7.11 16.49 -3.07
C VAL A 74 -6.25 15.27 -2.72
N ILE A 75 -5.60 14.70 -3.72
CA ILE A 75 -4.62 13.62 -3.55
C ILE A 75 -3.24 14.17 -3.91
N SER A 76 -2.29 14.14 -2.97
CA SER A 76 -0.96 14.71 -3.15
C SER A 76 0.15 13.76 -2.71
N GLY A 77 1.34 13.91 -3.30
CA GLY A 77 2.51 13.08 -3.01
C GLY A 77 3.68 13.42 -3.94
N CYS A 78 4.84 12.84 -3.67
CA CYS A 78 6.05 12.99 -4.50
C CYS A 78 6.40 11.67 -5.23
N GLY A 79 7.23 11.77 -6.27
CA GLY A 79 7.73 10.60 -7.01
C GLY A 79 6.61 9.67 -7.49
N THR A 80 6.72 8.38 -7.15
CA THR A 80 5.72 7.35 -7.49
C THR A 80 4.36 7.64 -6.87
N SER A 81 4.30 8.07 -5.60
CA SER A 81 3.04 8.39 -4.92
C SER A 81 2.30 9.55 -5.59
N GLY A 82 3.02 10.56 -6.08
CA GLY A 82 2.44 11.66 -6.84
C GLY A 82 1.82 11.19 -8.17
N ARG A 83 2.49 10.27 -8.87
CA ARG A 83 1.97 9.67 -10.12
C ARG A 83 0.75 8.80 -9.87
N ILE A 84 0.73 8.03 -8.77
CA ILE A 84 -0.46 7.26 -8.35
C ILE A 84 -1.62 8.20 -8.01
N GLY A 85 -1.35 9.28 -7.27
CA GLY A 85 -2.37 10.29 -6.95
C GLY A 85 -2.97 10.92 -8.21
N PHE A 86 -2.11 11.30 -9.17
CA PHE A 86 -2.57 11.77 -10.47
C PHE A 86 -3.43 10.73 -11.19
N LEU A 87 -2.96 9.48 -11.28
CA LEU A 87 -3.67 8.38 -11.94
C LEU A 87 -5.07 8.16 -11.34
N ALA A 88 -5.17 8.19 -10.02
CA ALA A 88 -6.43 8.04 -9.30
C ALA A 88 -7.44 9.14 -9.67
N THR A 89 -6.98 10.39 -9.85
CA THR A 89 -7.86 11.51 -10.21
C THR A 89 -8.28 11.55 -11.68
N VAL A 90 -7.49 10.98 -12.60
CA VAL A 90 -7.81 10.99 -14.04
C VAL A 90 -8.62 9.77 -14.49
N SER A 91 -8.67 8.72 -13.67
CA SER A 91 -9.44 7.50 -13.93
C SER A 91 -10.84 7.56 -13.29
N SER A 92 -11.21 8.70 -12.71
CA SER A 92 -12.48 8.98 -12.02
C SER A 92 -13.57 9.44 -12.98
#